data_AF-A0A947W5Z7-F1
#
_entry.id   AF-A0A947W5Z7-F1
#
_cell.length_a   1.000
_cell.length_b   1.000
_cell.length_c   1.000
_cell.angle_alpha   90.00
_cell.angle_beta   90.00
_cell.angle_gamma   90.00
#
_symmetry.space_group_name_H-M   'P 1'
#
loop_
_entity.id
_entity.type
_entity.pdbx_description
1 polymer ?
#
loop_
_entity_poly.entity_id
_entity_poly.type
_entity_poly.pdbx_seq_one_letter_code
_entity_poly.pdbx_strand_id
1 'polypeptide(L)'
;MPKLTLFAIALIVIVLTGFATTYFFNGFEQRITPKSEIETAINQANFLYRQRKAMKVDFSTGPCLSNALMSGWIVDIVHSPRLSIDDLPENQCPAYIEGRAQHFVELDTEGNLVRAR
;
A
#
# COMPACT_ATOMS: atom_id res chain seq x y z
N MET A 1 20.68 -38.92 34.76
CA MET A 1 20.08 -38.96 33.41
C MET A 1 21.13 -39.44 32.42
N PRO A 2 20.85 -40.40 31.55
CA PRO A 2 21.82 -40.86 30.56
C PRO A 2 22.20 -39.70 29.62
N LYS A 3 23.48 -39.60 29.26
CA LYS A 3 23.99 -38.53 28.38
C LYS A 3 23.21 -38.43 27.06
N LEU A 4 22.69 -39.56 26.59
CA LEU A 4 21.83 -39.67 25.41
C LEU A 4 20.50 -38.91 25.54
N THR A 5 19.84 -38.96 26.70
CA THR A 5 18.55 -38.26 26.89
C THR A 5 18.76 -36.75 26.98
N LEU A 6 19.86 -36.30 27.58
CA LEU A 6 20.22 -34.88 27.63
C LEU A 6 20.49 -34.32 26.24
N PHE A 7 21.18 -35.09 25.40
CA PHE A 7 21.44 -34.74 24.00
C PHE A 7 20.17 -34.69 23.15
N ALA A 8 19.27 -35.67 23.33
CA ALA A 8 17.99 -35.70 22.62
C ALA A 8 17.09 -34.50 22.99
N ILE A 9 17.01 -34.15 24.28
CA ILE A 9 16.23 -33.00 24.75
C ILE A 9 16.79 -31.70 24.15
N ALA A 10 18.11 -31.52 24.13
CA ALA A 10 18.75 -30.35 23.56
C ALA A 10 18.40 -30.17 22.07
N LEU A 11 18.44 -31.25 21.28
CA LEU A 11 18.06 -31.21 19.86
C LEU A 11 16.59 -30.84 19.64
N ILE A 12 15.68 -31.38 20.45
CA ILE A 12 14.25 -31.06 20.36
C ILE A 12 14.01 -29.57 20.64
N VAL A 13 14.67 -29.00 21.65
CA VAL A 13 14.56 -27.57 21.96
C VAL A 13 15.08 -26.69 20.82
N ILE A 14 16.19 -27.08 20.18
CA ILE A 14 16.75 -26.35 19.03
C ILE A 14 15.78 -26.37 17.85
N VAL A 15 15.20 -27.53 17.54
CA VAL A 15 14.24 -27.66 16.43
C VAL A 15 12.95 -26.87 16.71
N LEU A 16 12.41 -26.97 17.93
CA LEU A 16 11.19 -26.26 18.29
C LEU A 16 11.38 -24.74 18.32
N THR A 17 12.52 -24.25 18.81
CA THR A 17 12.81 -22.81 18.80
C THR A 17 13.05 -22.29 17.39
N GLY A 18 13.75 -23.04 16.52
CA GLY A 18 13.91 -22.71 15.10
C GLY A 18 12.59 -22.72 14.33
N PHE A 19 11.72 -23.68 14.60
CA PHE A 19 10.38 -23.72 14.00
C PHE A 19 9.52 -22.56 14.49
N ALA A 20 9.50 -22.29 15.79
CA ALA A 20 8.76 -21.17 16.36
C ALA A 20 9.26 -19.83 15.80
N THR A 21 10.57 -19.61 15.70
CA THR A 21 11.10 -18.36 15.14
C THR A 21 10.70 -18.18 13.67
N THR A 22 10.77 -19.21 12.83
CA THR A 22 10.30 -19.09 11.44
C THR A 22 8.81 -18.77 11.34
N TYR A 23 7.95 -19.35 12.19
CA TYR A 23 6.51 -19.05 12.18
C TYR A 23 6.17 -17.68 12.78
N PHE A 24 6.83 -17.26 13.87
CA PHE A 24 6.55 -15.98 14.53
C PHE A 24 7.16 -14.78 13.78
N PHE A 25 8.38 -14.91 13.24
CA PHE A 25 9.05 -13.78 12.55
C PHE A 25 8.59 -13.60 11.10
N ASN A 26 8.09 -14.64 10.42
CA ASN A 26 7.49 -14.49 9.09
C ASN A 26 6.15 -13.72 9.11
N GLY A 27 5.54 -13.53 10.29
CA GLY A 27 4.30 -12.76 10.44
C GLY A 27 4.50 -11.25 10.57
N PHE A 28 5.73 -10.76 10.56
CA PHE A 28 6.07 -9.36 10.86
C PHE A 28 6.83 -8.71 9.70
N GLU A 29 6.26 -8.70 8.50
CA GLU A 29 6.63 -7.67 7.53
C GLU A 29 6.20 -6.32 8.11
N GLN A 30 7.16 -5.61 8.69
CA GLN A 30 6.95 -4.25 9.17
C GLN A 30 6.54 -3.36 7.99
N ARG A 31 5.28 -2.91 8.01
CA ARG A 31 4.75 -1.83 7.16
C ARG A 31 5.40 -0.49 7.55
N ILE A 32 6.67 -0.30 7.22
CA ILE A 32 7.26 1.02 7.13
C ILE A 32 7.59 1.21 5.67
N THR A 33 6.65 1.84 4.96
CA THR A 33 6.83 2.22 3.57
C THR A 33 8.08 3.11 3.48
N PRO A 34 9.20 2.64 2.88
CA PRO A 34 10.42 3.42 2.84
C PRO A 34 10.15 4.74 2.10
N LYS A 35 10.82 5.83 2.49
CA LYS A 35 10.68 7.13 1.80
C LYS A 35 10.81 7.02 0.27
N SER A 36 11.65 6.10 -0.21
CA SER A 36 11.82 5.79 -1.63
C SER A 36 10.58 5.21 -2.31
N GLU A 37 9.74 4.49 -1.58
CA GLU A 37 8.51 3.90 -2.10
C GLU A 37 7.43 4.96 -2.32
N ILE A 38 7.25 5.89 -1.38
CA ILE A 38 6.34 7.04 -1.53
C ILE A 38 6.76 7.89 -2.73
N GLU A 39 8.06 8.18 -2.88
CA GLU A 39 8.58 8.92 -4.04
C GLU A 39 8.32 8.17 -5.36
N THR A 40 8.45 6.84 -5.35
CA THR A 40 8.14 6.00 -6.51
C THR A 40 6.65 6.08 -6.86
N ALA A 41 5.77 5.96 -5.87
CA ALA A 41 4.33 6.08 -6.06
C ALA A 41 3.94 7.46 -6.61
N ILE A 42 4.49 8.56 -6.06
CA ILE A 42 4.24 9.92 -6.55
C ILE A 42 4.68 10.07 -8.02
N ASN A 43 5.85 9.55 -8.38
CA ASN A 43 6.35 9.62 -9.75
C ASN A 43 5.46 8.84 -10.73
N GLN A 44 5.01 7.65 -10.36
CA GLN A 44 4.09 6.85 -11.16
C GLN A 44 2.70 7.51 -11.28
N ALA A 45 2.19 8.10 -10.19
CA ALA A 45 0.93 8.83 -10.18
C ALA A 45 0.97 10.03 -11.14
N ASN A 46 2.04 10.82 -11.07
CA ASN A 46 2.25 11.96 -11.97
C ASN A 46 2.36 11.53 -13.44
N PHE A 47 3.02 10.40 -13.71
CA PHE A 47 3.08 9.84 -15.07
C PHE A 47 1.69 9.45 -15.57
N LEU A 48 0.91 8.73 -14.76
CA LEU A 48 -0.43 8.30 -15.11
C LEU A 48 -1.38 9.50 -15.30
N TYR A 49 -1.31 10.50 -14.43
CA TYR A 49 -2.07 11.74 -14.56
C TYR A 49 -1.83 12.40 -15.92
N ARG A 50 -0.57 12.60 -16.32
CA ARG A 50 -0.24 13.19 -17.63
C ARG A 50 -0.80 12.39 -18.79
N GLN A 51 -0.75 11.05 -18.71
CA GLN A 51 -1.34 10.19 -19.74
C GLN A 51 -2.85 10.39 -19.85
N ARG A 52 -3.57 10.37 -18.72
CA ARG A 52 -5.03 10.55 -18.69
C ARG A 52 -5.45 11.96 -19.10
N LYS A 53 -4.68 12.99 -18.71
CA LYS A 53 -4.89 14.37 -19.15
C LYS A 53 -4.73 14.52 -20.66
N ALA A 54 -3.72 13.88 -21.25
CA ALA A 54 -3.53 13.86 -22.70
C ALA A 54 -4.69 13.18 -23.44
N MET A 55 -5.34 12.20 -22.80
CA MET A 55 -6.57 11.55 -23.29
C MET A 55 -7.85 12.36 -23.03
N LYS A 56 -7.74 13.57 -22.44
CA LYS A 56 -8.87 14.44 -22.09
C LYS A 56 -9.88 13.78 -21.15
N VAL A 57 -9.40 12.92 -20.24
CA VAL A 57 -10.23 12.38 -19.17
C VAL A 57 -10.71 13.53 -18.29
N ASP A 58 -12.00 13.50 -17.92
CA ASP A 58 -12.57 14.45 -16.99
C ASP A 58 -12.20 14.08 -15.55
N PHE A 59 -11.73 15.08 -14.80
CA PHE A 59 -11.31 14.95 -13.41
C PHE A 59 -12.23 15.70 -12.45
N SER A 60 -13.27 16.37 -12.97
CA SER A 60 -14.17 17.24 -12.19
C SER A 60 -14.94 16.54 -11.08
N THR A 61 -15.11 15.23 -11.16
CA THR A 61 -15.78 14.43 -10.12
C THR A 61 -14.81 13.80 -9.12
N GLY A 62 -13.50 14.04 -9.24
CA GLY A 62 -12.48 13.39 -8.42
C GLY A 62 -12.40 11.86 -8.62
N PRO A 63 -12.18 11.37 -9.86
CA PRO A 63 -12.22 9.93 -10.11
C PRO A 63 -10.95 9.20 -9.63
N CYS A 64 -11.15 7.94 -9.21
CA CYS A 64 -10.05 6.98 -9.12
C CYS A 64 -9.28 6.84 -10.44
N LEU A 65 -7.97 7.10 -10.39
CA LEU A 65 -7.10 7.01 -11.56
C LEU A 65 -6.53 5.60 -11.77
N SER A 66 -6.19 4.92 -10.66
CA SER A 66 -5.73 3.52 -10.66
C SER A 66 -6.01 2.80 -9.35
N ASN A 67 -6.56 1.58 -9.47
CA ASN A 67 -6.73 0.63 -8.36
C ASN A 67 -5.46 -0.19 -8.04
N ALA A 68 -4.42 -0.07 -8.86
CA ALA A 68 -3.20 -0.85 -8.75
C ALA A 68 -2.04 -0.08 -9.38
N LEU A 69 -1.70 1.08 -8.79
CA LEU A 69 -0.56 1.88 -9.24
C LEU A 69 0.73 1.06 -9.10
N MET A 70 0.89 0.49 -7.91
CA MET A 70 1.92 -0.47 -7.53
C MET A 70 1.38 -1.33 -6.38
N SER A 71 2.16 -2.26 -5.86
CA SER A 71 1.71 -3.21 -4.83
C SER A 71 1.13 -2.49 -3.60
N GLY A 72 -0.18 -2.58 -3.39
CA GLY A 72 -0.87 -1.95 -2.26
C GLY A 72 -1.17 -0.45 -2.40
N TRP A 73 -0.89 0.15 -3.57
CA TRP A 73 -1.06 1.58 -3.84
C TRP A 73 -2.13 1.88 -4.88
N ILE A 74 -2.90 2.93 -4.63
CA ILE A 74 -3.84 3.55 -5.57
C ILE A 74 -3.45 4.99 -5.91
N VAL A 75 -4.07 5.54 -6.95
CA VAL A 75 -4.05 6.98 -7.23
C VAL A 75 -5.47 7.47 -7.34
N ASP A 76 -5.79 8.47 -6.52
CA ASP A 76 -7.10 9.11 -6.49
C ASP A 76 -6.99 10.58 -6.87
N ILE A 77 -8.03 11.10 -7.51
CA ILE A 77 -8.14 12.53 -7.80
C ILE A 77 -9.13 13.14 -6.81
N VAL A 78 -8.76 14.23 -6.17
CA VAL A 78 -9.60 14.91 -5.17
C VAL A 78 -9.61 16.41 -5.41
N HIS A 79 -10.57 17.13 -4.83
CA HIS A 79 -10.49 18.59 -4.81
C HIS A 79 -9.54 19.08 -3.71
N SER A 80 -8.96 20.27 -3.91
CA SER A 80 -8.13 20.95 -2.91
C SER A 80 -8.55 22.42 -2.80
N PRO A 81 -9.36 22.81 -1.79
CA PRO A 81 -9.85 22.02 -0.67
C PRO A 81 -10.80 20.87 -1.07
N ARG A 82 -10.78 19.78 -0.30
CA ARG A 82 -11.68 18.62 -0.51
C ARG A 82 -13.15 19.04 -0.46
N LEU A 83 -13.95 18.42 -1.33
CA LEU A 83 -15.39 18.62 -1.43
C LEU A 83 -16.13 17.34 -1.04
N SER A 84 -17.43 17.45 -0.71
CA SER A 84 -18.25 16.28 -0.31
C SER A 84 -18.40 15.24 -1.42
N ILE A 85 -18.21 15.63 -2.69
CA ILE A 85 -18.22 14.71 -3.82
C ILE A 85 -17.01 13.75 -3.81
N ASP A 86 -15.87 14.15 -3.22
CA ASP A 86 -14.66 13.31 -3.11
C ASP A 86 -14.83 12.13 -2.13
N ASP A 87 -15.84 12.21 -1.26
CA ASP A 87 -16.14 11.18 -0.26
C ASP A 87 -17.24 10.20 -0.72
N LEU A 88 -17.78 10.40 -1.92
CA LEU A 88 -18.74 9.47 -2.51
C LEU A 88 -18.05 8.15 -2.92
N PRO A 89 -18.61 6.98 -2.58
CA PRO A 89 -18.00 5.69 -2.91
C PRO A 89 -17.69 5.48 -4.39
N GLU A 90 -18.48 6.08 -5.27
CA GLU A 90 -18.30 6.02 -6.73
C GLU A 90 -17.10 6.81 -7.25
N ASN A 91 -16.61 7.80 -6.49
CA ASN A 91 -15.45 8.61 -6.87
C ASN A 91 -14.15 8.07 -6.26
N GLN A 92 -14.25 7.28 -5.19
CA GLN A 92 -13.11 6.64 -4.54
C GLN A 92 -12.65 5.37 -5.26
N CYS A 93 -11.37 5.02 -5.12
CA CYS A 93 -10.86 3.76 -5.66
C CYS A 93 -11.42 2.53 -4.93
N PRO A 94 -12.09 1.58 -5.63
CA PRO A 94 -12.60 0.34 -5.04
C PRO A 94 -11.55 -0.45 -4.26
N ALA A 95 -10.31 -0.52 -4.73
CA ALA A 95 -9.24 -1.24 -4.04
C ALA A 95 -8.94 -0.66 -2.64
N TYR A 96 -9.12 0.64 -2.44
CA TYR A 96 -8.98 1.28 -1.14
C TYR A 96 -10.21 1.02 -0.26
N ILE A 97 -11.43 1.14 -0.80
CA ILE A 97 -12.69 0.87 -0.09
C ILE A 97 -12.75 -0.59 0.39
N GLU A 98 -12.35 -1.54 -0.46
CA GLU A 98 -12.33 -2.98 -0.19
C GLU A 98 -11.15 -3.42 0.70
N GLY A 99 -10.20 -2.51 1.00
CA GLY A 99 -9.01 -2.80 1.81
C GLY A 99 -7.92 -3.63 1.11
N ARG A 100 -8.02 -3.82 -0.21
CA ARG A 100 -6.98 -4.48 -1.03
C ARG A 100 -5.73 -3.61 -1.23
N ALA A 101 -5.90 -2.30 -1.19
CA ALA A 101 -4.85 -1.31 -1.15
C ALA A 101 -4.97 -0.49 0.14
N GLN A 102 -3.83 -0.14 0.72
CA GLN A 102 -3.76 0.57 2.01
C GLN A 102 -3.02 1.90 1.90
N HIS A 103 -2.32 2.08 0.79
CA HIS A 103 -1.56 3.26 0.46
C HIS A 103 -2.19 3.98 -0.72
N PHE A 104 -2.01 5.29 -0.78
CA PHE A 104 -2.59 6.11 -1.82
C PHE A 104 -1.75 7.34 -2.11
N VAL A 105 -1.81 7.78 -3.36
CA VAL A 105 -1.41 9.12 -3.78
C VAL A 105 -2.68 9.88 -4.16
N GLU A 106 -2.94 10.99 -3.51
CA GLU A 106 -4.01 11.92 -3.88
C GLU A 106 -3.40 13.09 -4.66
N LEU A 107 -3.90 13.29 -5.87
CA LEU A 107 -3.60 14.46 -6.70
C LEU A 107 -4.85 15.35 -6.79
N ASP A 108 -4.66 16.66 -6.94
CA ASP A 108 -5.78 17.55 -7.26
C ASP A 108 -6.19 17.48 -8.74
N THR A 109 -7.24 18.21 -9.11
CA THR A 109 -7.76 18.27 -10.49
C THR A 109 -6.77 18.85 -11.50
N GLU A 110 -5.74 19.55 -11.02
CA GLU A 110 -4.64 20.12 -11.79
C GLU A 110 -3.42 19.18 -11.83
N GLY A 111 -3.39 18.14 -11.00
CA GLY A 111 -2.33 17.14 -10.91
C GLY A 111 -1.26 17.47 -9.87
N ASN A 112 -1.50 18.42 -8.97
CA ASN A 112 -0.60 18.70 -7.86
C ASN A 112 -0.79 17.67 -6.75
N LEU A 113 0.30 17.33 -6.06
CA LEU A 113 0.25 16.41 -4.93
C LEU A 113 -0.50 17.05 -3.75
N VAL A 114 -1.58 16.39 -3.30
CA VAL A 114 -2.30 16.76 -2.07
C VAL A 114 -1.69 16.01 -0.88
N ARG A 115 -1.57 14.68 -0.97
CA ARG A 115 -0.89 13.83 0.03
C ARG A 115 -0.55 12.45 -0.53
N ALA A 116 0.41 11.78 0.10
CA ALA A 116 0.74 10.38 -0.16
C ALA A 116 1.15 9.66 1.13
N ARG A 117 0.61 8.47 1.37
CA ARG A 117 0.91 7.62 2.54
C ARG A 117 0.44 6.19 2.35
#